data_AF-A0A0L7RKB2-F1
#
_entry.id   AF-A0A0L7RKB2-F1
#
_cell.length_a   1.000
_cell.length_b   1.000
_cell.length_c   1.000
_cell.angle_alpha   90.00
_cell.angle_beta   90.00
_cell.angle_gamma   90.00
#
_symmetry.space_group_name_H-M   'P 1'
#
loop_
_entity.id
_entity.type
_entity.pdbx_description
1 polymer ?
#
loop_
_entity_poly.entity_id
_entity_poly.type
_entity_poly.pdbx_seq_one_letter_code
_entity_poly.pdbx_strand_id
1 'polypeptide(L)'
;VASTNTQKLHQLGIELHSYPPYSSDLSPTDSHFFRSLDNYLALKRFRKQEDSEITFQHFLSPKDSNFRISQTDAPAIRQQKCIKNYANYFK
;
A
#
# COMPACT_ATOMS: atom_id res chain seq x y z
N VAL A 1 -10.76 -21.43 -9.28
CA VAL A 1 -9.44 -22.02 -9.60
C VAL A 1 -8.36 -21.16 -8.96
N ALA A 2 -7.95 -21.51 -7.75
CA ALA A 2 -6.91 -20.82 -6.97
C ALA A 2 -5.57 -21.59 -7.07
N SER A 3 -5.23 -22.11 -8.26
CA SER A 3 -4.14 -23.09 -8.38
C SER A 3 -2.81 -22.48 -8.82
N THR A 4 -2.76 -21.47 -9.69
CA THR A 4 -1.46 -21.07 -10.26
C THR A 4 -0.65 -20.11 -9.38
N ASN A 5 -1.28 -19.18 -8.65
CA ASN A 5 -0.53 -18.14 -7.92
C ASN A 5 -0.15 -18.57 -6.49
N THR A 6 -1.05 -19.21 -5.75
CA THR A 6 -0.78 -19.73 -4.40
C THR A 6 0.31 -20.80 -4.42
N GLN A 7 0.30 -21.69 -5.42
CA GLN A 7 1.36 -22.68 -5.63
C GLN A 7 2.71 -22.02 -5.93
N LYS A 8 2.75 -20.98 -6.78
CA LYS A 8 3.97 -20.22 -7.05
C LYS A 8 4.50 -19.49 -5.81
N LEU A 9 3.63 -18.86 -5.03
CA LEU A 9 4.02 -18.21 -3.77
C LEU A 9 4.61 -19.21 -2.77
N HIS A 10 3.98 -20.39 -2.66
CA HIS A 10 4.50 -21.48 -1.82
C HIS A 10 5.85 -22.00 -2.33
N GLN A 11 6.03 -22.17 -3.65
CA GLN A 11 7.31 -22.56 -4.24
C GLN A 11 8.42 -21.52 -3.98
N LEU A 12 8.07 -20.24 -3.93
CA LEU A 12 8.99 -19.15 -3.60
C LEU A 12 9.21 -18.99 -2.08
N GLY A 13 8.53 -19.78 -1.24
CA GLY A 13 8.62 -19.68 0.22
C GLY A 13 8.00 -18.40 0.80
N ILE A 14 7.09 -17.75 0.07
CA ILE A 14 6.43 -16.52 0.52
C ILE A 14 5.24 -16.90 1.40
N GLU A 15 5.30 -16.52 2.67
CA GLU A 15 4.19 -16.68 3.61
C GLU A 15 3.07 -15.67 3.28
N LEU A 16 1.84 -16.18 3.18
CA LEU A 16 0.67 -15.33 2.94
C LEU A 16 -0.04 -15.05 4.26
N HIS A 17 -0.16 -13.77 4.62
CA HIS A 17 -0.96 -13.37 5.77
C HIS A 17 -2.45 -13.31 5.41
N SER A 18 -3.31 -13.82 6.29
CA SER A 18 -4.75 -13.72 6.14
C SER A 18 -5.18 -12.26 6.11
N TYR A 19 -5.91 -11.87 5.07
CA TYR A 19 -6.38 -10.50 4.91
C TYR A 19 -7.90 -10.43 4.92
N PRO A 20 -8.51 -9.60 5.78
CA PRO A 20 -9.96 -9.45 5.80
C PRO A 20 -10.48 -8.79 4.51
N PRO A 21 -11.65 -9.20 4.01
CA PRO A 21 -12.23 -8.61 2.81
C PRO A 21 -12.59 -7.13 3.06
N TYR A 22 -12.43 -6.30 2.03
CA TYR A 22 -12.78 -4.86 2.06
C TYR A 22 -12.06 -4.01 3.13
N SER A 23 -10.85 -4.40 3.54
CA SER A 23 -10.10 -3.72 4.62
C SER A 23 -8.94 -2.86 4.13
N SER A 24 -9.12 -2.07 3.07
CA SER A 24 -8.06 -1.19 2.52
C SER A 24 -7.43 -0.24 3.55
N ASP A 25 -8.15 0.10 4.62
CA ASP A 25 -7.65 0.86 5.77
C ASP A 25 -6.52 0.16 6.54
N LEU A 26 -6.41 -1.17 6.41
CA LEU A 26 -5.34 -2.03 6.94
C LEU A 26 -4.21 -2.26 5.94
N SER A 27 -4.41 -1.97 4.65
CA SER A 27 -3.37 -2.11 3.61
C SER A 27 -2.37 -0.96 3.76
N PRO A 28 -1.08 -1.24 3.97
CA PRO A 28 -0.05 -0.20 4.00
C PRO A 28 -0.01 0.56 2.66
N THR A 29 -0.24 -0.16 1.56
CA THR A 29 -0.21 0.39 0.21
C THR A 29 -1.39 1.35 -0.03
N ASP A 30 -2.61 0.94 0.32
CA ASP A 30 -3.80 1.76 0.06
C ASP A 30 -3.86 2.97 0.99
N SER A 31 -3.57 2.76 2.28
CA SER A 31 -3.77 3.80 3.30
C SER A 31 -2.65 4.85 3.35
N HIS A 32 -1.43 4.52 2.90
CA HIS A 32 -0.29 5.43 2.93
C HIS A 32 0.35 5.69 1.57
N PHE A 33 0.73 4.65 0.83
CA PHE A 33 1.44 4.82 -0.43
C PHE A 33 0.56 5.50 -1.50
N PHE A 34 -0.60 4.93 -1.81
CA PHE A 34 -1.50 5.46 -2.83
C PHE A 34 -2.05 6.82 -2.43
N ARG A 35 -2.41 7.03 -1.16
CA ARG A 35 -2.78 8.37 -0.68
C ARG A 35 -1.68 9.42 -0.89
N SER A 36 -0.41 9.06 -0.64
CA SER A 36 0.73 9.95 -0.92
C SER A 36 0.93 10.16 -2.42
N LEU A 37 0.68 9.14 -3.24
CA LEU A 37 0.79 9.20 -4.69
C LEU A 37 -0.30 10.10 -5.27
N ASP A 38 -1.56 9.93 -4.87
CA ASP A 38 -2.68 10.75 -5.30
C ASP A 38 -2.43 12.22 -5.03
N ASN A 39 -1.94 12.55 -3.82
CA ASN A 39 -1.54 13.92 -3.47
C ASN A 39 -0.42 14.46 -4.38
N TYR A 40 0.56 13.62 -4.73
CA TYR A 40 1.64 14.00 -5.63
C TYR A 40 1.17 14.18 -7.08
N LEU A 41 0.16 13.43 -7.49
CA LEU A 41 -0.40 13.44 -8.84
C LEU A 41 -1.54 14.44 -9.05
N ALA A 42 -2.16 14.96 -7.98
CA ALA A 42 -3.43 15.72 -8.02
C ALA A 42 -3.47 16.89 -9.02
N LEU A 43 -2.33 17.49 -9.37
CA LEU A 43 -2.23 18.61 -10.31
C LEU A 43 -1.44 18.29 -11.58
N LYS A 44 -1.09 17.02 -11.80
CA LYS A 44 -0.28 16.59 -12.95
C LYS A 44 -1.18 16.00 -14.03
N ARG A 45 -0.93 16.38 -15.28
CA ARG A 45 -1.59 15.83 -16.46
C ARG A 45 -0.53 15.33 -17.43
N PHE A 46 -0.67 14.09 -17.89
CA PHE A 46 0.27 13.46 -18.80
C PHE A 46 -0.37 13.33 -20.18
N ARG A 47 0.41 13.64 -21.22
CA ARG A 47 -0.01 13.45 -22.63
C ARG A 47 0.60 12.19 -23.24
N LYS A 48 1.69 11.70 -22.65
CA LYS A 48 2.40 10.49 -23.03
C LYS A 48 2.60 9.59 -21.82
N GLN A 49 2.67 8.28 -22.07
CA GLN A 49 2.95 7.29 -21.03
C GLN A 49 4.33 7.52 -20.39
N GLU A 50 5.35 7.83 -21.20
CA GLU A 50 6.72 8.08 -20.73
C GLU A 50 6.78 9.19 -19.67
N ASP A 51 6.02 10.27 -19.84
CA ASP A 51 5.95 11.37 -18.86
C ASP A 51 5.40 10.90 -17.51
N SER A 52 4.43 9.98 -17.53
CA SER A 52 3.83 9.40 -16.31
C SER A 52 4.79 8.44 -15.62
N GLU A 53 5.55 7.65 -16.38
CA GLU A 53 6.55 6.72 -15.86
C GLU A 53 7.71 7.47 -15.21
N ILE A 54 8.26 8.50 -15.87
CA ILE A 54 9.33 9.35 -15.32
C ILE A 54 8.87 10.03 -14.03
N THR A 55 7.63 10.53 -14.02
CA THR A 55 7.05 11.16 -12.83
C THR A 55 6.88 10.17 -11.68
N PHE A 56 6.47 8.94 -11.97
CA PHE A 56 6.36 7.88 -10.97
C PHE A 56 7.73 7.48 -10.43
N GLN A 57 8.75 7.36 -11.29
CA GLN A 57 10.13 7.12 -10.85
C GLN A 57 10.63 8.24 -9.93
N HIS A 58 10.34 9.50 -10.26
CA HIS A 58 10.68 10.64 -9.38
C HIS A 58 9.95 10.57 -8.03
N PHE A 59 8.72 10.04 -7.99
CA PHE A 59 8.01 9.81 -6.73
C PHE A 59 8.62 8.68 -5.89
N LEU A 60 9.14 7.64 -6.54
CA LEU A 60 9.82 6.51 -5.92
C LEU A 60 11.24 6.82 -5.47
N SER A 61 11.85 7.91 -5.98
CA SER A 61 13.14 8.40 -5.52
C SER A 61 13.21 8.43 -3.98
N PRO A 62 14.37 8.12 -3.38
CA PRO A 62 14.49 7.91 -1.95
C PRO A 62 13.81 9.02 -1.15
N LYS A 63 12.70 8.67 -0.53
CA LYS A 63 12.02 9.56 0.41
C LYS A 63 12.79 9.56 1.72
N ASP A 64 12.64 10.65 2.47
CA ASP A 64 13.17 10.80 3.83
C ASP A 64 12.90 9.52 4.65
N SER A 65 13.89 9.11 5.45
CA SER A 65 13.81 8.00 6.41
C SER A 65 12.50 8.00 7.21
N ASN A 66 11.97 9.17 7.55
CA ASN A 66 10.69 9.34 8.25
C ASN A 66 9.49 8.80 7.46
N PHE A 67 9.48 8.93 6.14
CA PHE A 67 8.42 8.37 5.28
C PHE A 67 8.43 6.83 5.33
N ARG A 68 9.63 6.23 5.29
CA ARG A 68 9.80 4.77 5.35
C ARG A 68 9.41 4.21 6.73
N ILE A 69 9.83 4.86 7.81
CA ILE A 69 9.45 4.48 9.19
C ILE A 69 7.94 4.54 9.36
N SER A 70 7.30 5.62 8.87
CA SER A 70 5.84 5.76 8.94
C SER A 70 5.08 4.64 8.19
N GLN A 71 5.63 4.11 7.10
CA GLN A 71 5.03 2.97 6.39
C GLN A 71 5.17 1.65 7.15
N THR A 72 6.26 1.48 7.92
CA THR A 72 6.53 0.26 8.68
C THR A 72 5.72 0.21 9.98
N ASP A 73 5.53 1.34 10.65
CA ASP A 73 4.82 1.39 11.95
C ASP A 73 3.31 1.57 11.81
N ALA A 74 2.85 2.19 10.73
CA ALA A 74 1.42 2.42 10.48
C ALA A 74 0.54 1.16 10.49
N PRO A 75 0.96 0.01 9.93
CA PRO A 75 0.12 -1.20 9.89
C PRO A 75 -0.21 -1.70 11.30
N ALA A 76 0.77 -1.75 12.21
CA ALA A 76 0.55 -2.18 13.58
C ALA A 76 -0.42 -1.24 14.33
N ILE A 77 -0.26 0.08 14.15
CA ILE A 77 -1.14 1.09 14.75
C ILE A 77 -2.58 0.94 14.21
N ARG A 78 -2.74 0.72 12.90
CA ARG A 78 -4.04 0.54 12.24
C ARG A 78 -4.73 -0.74 12.65
N GLN A 79 -4.01 -1.85 12.75
CA GLN A 79 -4.54 -3.10 13.30
C GLN A 79 -5.07 -2.90 14.72
N GLN A 80 -4.33 -2.20 15.57
CA GLN A 80 -4.79 -1.92 16.94
C GLN A 80 -6.04 -1.02 16.97
N LYS A 81 -6.15 -0.04 16.07
CA LYS A 81 -7.37 0.77 15.91
C LYS A 81 -8.56 -0.07 15.45
N CYS A 82 -8.36 -0.97 14.50
CA CYS A 82 -9.39 -1.90 14.02
C CYS A 82 -9.95 -2.76 15.17
N ILE A 83 -9.05 -3.33 16.00
CA ILE A 83 -9.44 -4.12 17.18
C ILE A 83 -10.25 -3.26 18.16
N LYS A 84 -9.79 -2.05 18.48
CA LYS A 84 -10.48 -1.12 19.39
C LYS A 84 -11.84 -0.67 18.85
N ASN A 85 -12.01 -0.62 17.54
CA ASN A 85 -13.23 -0.18 16.88
C ASN A 85 -14.17 -1.35 16.52
N TYR A 86 -13.99 -2.53 17.12
CA TYR A 86 -14.80 -3.73 16.86
C TYR A 86 -14.88 -4.08 15.37
N ALA A 87 -13.75 -4.00 14.66
CA ALA A 87 -13.63 -4.24 13.23
C ALA A 87 -14.45 -3.28 12.33
N ASN A 88 -14.92 -2.15 12.86
CA ASN A 88 -15.51 -1.09 12.05
C ASN A 88 -14.42 -0.19 11.43
N TYR A 89 -14.76 0.45 10.30
CA TYR A 89 -13.90 1.43 9.66
C TYR A 89 -13.58 2.63 10.56
N PHE A 90 -12.36 3.15 10.44
CA PHE A 90 -11.87 4.31 11.18
C PHE A 90 -11.21 5.33 10.25
N LYS A 91 -11.19 6.59 10.67
CA LYS A 91 -10.49 7.69 9.96
C LYS A 91 -9.02 7.77 10.38
#